data_AF-A0A6J6KI81-F1
#
_entry.id   AF-A0A6J6KI81-F1
#
_cell.length_a   1.000
_cell.length_b   1.000
_cell.length_c   1.000
_cell.angle_alpha   90.00
_cell.angle_beta   90.00
_cell.angle_gamma   90.00
#
_symmetry.space_group_name_H-M   'P 1'
#
loop_
_entity.id
_entity.type
_entity.pdbx_description
1 polymer ?
#
loop_
_entity_poly.entity_id
_entity_poly.type
_entity_poly.pdbx_seq_one_letter_code
_entity_poly.pdbx_strand_id
1 'polypeptide(L)'
;MRITNRQNLVLRGLAEGDLPLVHERLIALNLGAPGAELARDVVSCPGADTCNLAVTQSRGLGDDIARALEEAGLSEVGGVRVNISGCTNSCGQHHTSDIGFFGLERRAHGRAAPGYQMLLGGRVGEMEIGFGAKATKLPAKAASEAVVRVVGRFAEERTAGETFGGWLDRSGGAEAIGSTLVELDVFPDPDEHPEFYTDFDETGPYVSEVGEGECAT
;
A
#
# COMPACT_ATOMS: atom_id res chain seq x y z
N MET A 1 -9.07 -23.75 8.70
CA MET A 1 -8.67 -22.36 8.39
C MET A 1 -7.16 -22.30 8.15
N ARG A 2 -6.70 -21.47 7.21
CA ARG A 2 -5.29 -21.14 6.96
C ARG A 2 -5.16 -19.62 6.82
N ILE A 3 -3.96 -19.10 7.05
CA ILE A 3 -3.61 -17.70 6.81
C ILE A 3 -2.71 -17.67 5.56
N THR A 4 -2.93 -16.75 4.64
CA THR A 4 -2.08 -16.57 3.45
C THR A 4 -0.88 -15.68 3.77
N ASN A 5 0.12 -15.67 2.90
CA ASN A 5 1.21 -14.70 2.93
C ASN A 5 0.74 -13.26 2.59
N ARG A 6 -0.52 -13.09 2.20
CA ARG A 6 -1.20 -11.82 1.95
C ARG A 6 -2.02 -11.32 3.14
N GLN A 7 -1.89 -11.93 4.32
CA GLN A 7 -2.66 -11.61 5.52
C GLN A 7 -4.17 -11.96 5.41
N ASN A 8 -4.59 -12.73 4.39
CA ASN A 8 -5.96 -13.21 4.22
C ASN A 8 -6.23 -14.54 4.96
N LEU A 9 -7.51 -14.84 5.20
CA LEU A 9 -7.97 -16.11 5.76
C LEU A 9 -8.58 -17.01 4.69
N VAL A 10 -8.16 -18.28 4.66
CA VAL A 10 -8.73 -19.32 3.78
C VAL A 10 -9.50 -20.34 4.61
N LEU A 11 -10.82 -20.38 4.40
CA LEU A 11 -11.71 -21.41 4.93
C LEU A 11 -11.73 -22.60 3.97
N ARG A 12 -11.45 -23.81 4.48
CA ARG A 12 -11.35 -25.04 3.67
C ARG A 12 -12.22 -26.13 4.27
N GLY A 13 -12.63 -27.08 3.44
CA GLY A 13 -13.48 -28.20 3.87
C GLY A 13 -14.95 -27.84 3.98
N LEU A 14 -15.41 -26.83 3.23
CA LEU A 14 -16.82 -26.46 3.09
C LEU A 14 -17.42 -27.19 1.89
N ALA A 15 -18.64 -27.68 2.02
CA ALA A 15 -19.44 -28.08 0.87
C ALA A 15 -20.01 -26.83 0.17
N GLU A 16 -20.35 -26.95 -1.11
CA GLU A 16 -20.93 -25.83 -1.88
C GLU A 16 -22.20 -25.27 -1.23
N GLY A 17 -23.02 -26.14 -0.63
CA GLY A 17 -24.23 -25.75 0.10
C GLY A 17 -23.97 -24.95 1.39
N ASP A 18 -22.76 -25.00 1.95
CA ASP A 18 -22.40 -24.25 3.16
C ASP A 18 -22.05 -22.78 2.85
N LEU A 19 -21.69 -22.46 1.60
CA LEU A 19 -21.16 -21.15 1.21
C LEU A 19 -22.10 -19.98 1.53
N PRO A 20 -23.42 -20.04 1.22
CA PRO A 20 -24.33 -18.93 1.54
C PRO A 20 -24.39 -18.65 3.04
N LEU A 21 -24.52 -19.70 3.87
CA LEU A 21 -24.58 -19.57 5.32
C LEU A 21 -23.28 -18.99 5.88
N VAL A 22 -22.13 -19.48 5.44
CA VAL A 22 -20.83 -18.97 5.89
C VAL A 22 -20.67 -17.51 5.51
N HIS A 23 -21.01 -17.15 4.27
CA HIS A 23 -20.92 -15.78 3.78
C HIS A 23 -21.82 -14.82 4.57
N GLU A 24 -23.08 -15.19 4.83
CA GLU A 24 -24.00 -14.39 5.66
C GLU A 24 -23.45 -14.16 7.08
N ARG A 25 -22.83 -15.18 7.68
CA ARG A 25 -22.20 -15.06 9.01
C ARG A 25 -20.98 -14.16 8.98
N LEU A 26 -20.17 -14.20 7.93
CA LEU A 26 -19.04 -13.30 7.75
C LEU A 26 -19.49 -11.85 7.57
N ILE A 27 -20.54 -11.60 6.77
CA ILE A 27 -21.14 -10.26 6.63
C ILE A 27 -21.59 -9.73 8.00
N ALA A 28 -22.30 -10.54 8.79
CA ALA A 28 -22.76 -10.14 10.12
C ALA A 28 -21.62 -9.78 11.10
N LEU A 29 -20.39 -10.24 10.81
CA LEU A 29 -19.17 -9.96 11.57
C LEU A 29 -18.29 -8.87 10.93
N ASN A 30 -18.74 -8.23 9.84
CA ASN A 30 -17.93 -7.30 9.02
C ASN A 30 -16.68 -7.94 8.39
N LEU A 31 -16.72 -9.24 8.11
CA LEU A 31 -15.65 -10.03 7.47
C LEU A 31 -16.03 -10.54 6.07
N GLY A 32 -17.15 -10.07 5.52
CA GLY A 32 -17.70 -10.49 4.22
C GLY A 32 -17.36 -9.57 3.06
N ALA A 33 -16.45 -8.61 3.23
CA ALA A 33 -16.08 -7.69 2.16
C ALA A 33 -15.36 -8.44 1.02
N PRO A 34 -15.65 -8.13 -0.26
CA PRO A 34 -14.93 -8.72 -1.39
C PRO A 34 -13.50 -8.15 -1.51
N GLY A 35 -12.77 -8.57 -2.53
CA GLY A 35 -11.53 -7.91 -2.93
C GLY A 35 -10.23 -8.57 -2.50
N ALA A 36 -10.28 -9.77 -1.89
CA ALA A 36 -9.09 -10.57 -1.65
C ALA A 36 -8.29 -10.77 -2.95
N GLU A 37 -6.98 -10.57 -2.89
CA GLU A 37 -6.04 -10.65 -4.02
C GLU A 37 -6.26 -9.59 -5.14
N LEU A 38 -7.04 -8.54 -4.88
CA LEU A 38 -7.18 -7.37 -5.78
C LEU A 38 -6.28 -6.21 -5.33
N ALA A 39 -6.18 -5.15 -6.12
CA ALA A 39 -5.32 -4.00 -5.82
C ALA A 39 -5.63 -3.33 -4.46
N ARG A 40 -6.88 -3.43 -3.99
CA ARG A 40 -7.33 -2.94 -2.67
C ARG A 40 -6.91 -3.83 -1.49
N ASP A 41 -6.39 -5.04 -1.75
CA ASP A 41 -5.92 -5.99 -0.73
C ASP A 41 -4.47 -5.70 -0.34
N VAL A 42 -4.34 -4.66 0.48
CA VAL A 42 -3.04 -4.11 0.87
C VAL A 42 -2.46 -4.89 2.04
N VAL A 43 -1.20 -5.33 1.89
CA VAL A 43 -0.43 -5.88 3.02
C VAL A 43 0.30 -4.76 3.73
N SER A 44 0.12 -4.67 5.04
CA SER A 44 0.80 -3.68 5.87
C SER A 44 1.53 -4.36 7.02
N CYS A 45 2.70 -3.83 7.39
CA CYS A 45 3.30 -4.16 8.68
C CYS A 45 2.52 -3.47 9.82
N PRO A 46 2.87 -3.73 11.09
CA PRO A 46 2.16 -3.11 12.20
C PRO A 46 2.22 -1.58 12.28
N GLY A 47 3.10 -0.90 11.52
CA GLY A 47 3.23 0.55 11.57
C GLY A 47 3.67 1.09 12.94
N ALA A 48 3.66 2.41 13.07
CA ALA A 48 3.94 3.10 14.33
C ALA A 48 2.85 2.86 15.41
N ASP A 49 1.73 2.21 15.06
CA ASP A 49 0.71 1.74 15.99
C ASP A 49 1.31 0.94 17.16
N THR A 50 2.23 0.02 16.83
CA THR A 50 2.80 -0.91 17.82
C THR A 50 4.29 -1.20 17.63
N CYS A 51 4.92 -0.70 16.56
CA CYS A 51 6.33 -0.96 16.28
C CYS A 51 7.19 0.26 16.64
N ASN A 52 8.10 0.08 17.59
CA ASN A 52 9.05 1.13 18.00
C ASN A 52 10.03 1.55 16.89
N LEU A 53 10.16 0.76 15.81
CA LEU A 53 11.05 1.05 14.68
C LEU A 53 10.32 1.72 13.50
N ALA A 54 8.99 1.74 13.52
CA ALA A 54 8.23 2.32 12.43
C ALA A 54 8.28 3.85 12.51
N VAL A 55 8.42 4.46 11.33
CA VAL A 55 8.44 5.91 11.15
C VAL A 55 7.06 6.41 10.72
N THR A 56 6.24 5.53 10.14
CA THR A 56 4.89 5.88 9.70
C THR A 56 3.84 4.80 9.98
N GLN A 57 2.58 5.22 9.90
CA GLN A 57 1.38 4.43 10.17
C GLN A 57 0.94 3.63 8.94
N SER A 58 1.53 2.45 8.76
CA SER A 58 1.31 1.63 7.56
C SER A 58 -0.09 1.02 7.43
N ARG A 59 -0.81 0.78 8.54
CA ARG A 59 -2.18 0.26 8.47
C ARG A 59 -3.15 1.34 7.97
N GLY A 60 -3.06 2.54 8.54
CA GLY A 60 -3.86 3.68 8.10
C GLY A 60 -3.65 4.05 6.63
N LEU A 61 -2.43 4.00 6.11
CA LEU A 61 -2.21 4.16 4.66
C LEU A 61 -2.85 3.01 3.84
N GLY A 62 -2.83 1.78 4.35
CA GLY A 62 -3.46 0.64 3.69
C GLY A 62 -4.97 0.82 3.56
N ASP A 63 -5.62 1.26 4.64
CA ASP A 63 -7.06 1.57 4.65
C ASP A 63 -7.38 2.74 3.71
N ASP A 64 -6.53 3.77 3.68
CA ASP A 64 -6.69 4.92 2.81
C ASP A 64 -6.56 4.55 1.31
N ILE A 65 -5.61 3.67 0.96
CA ILE A 65 -5.48 3.14 -0.41
C ILE A 65 -6.71 2.31 -0.81
N ALA A 66 -7.17 1.42 0.07
CA ALA A 66 -8.34 0.59 -0.21
C ALA A 66 -9.59 1.45 -0.47
N ARG A 67 -9.78 2.49 0.34
CA ARG A 67 -10.85 3.48 0.18
C ARG A 67 -10.71 4.28 -1.11
N ALA A 68 -9.52 4.81 -1.40
CA ALA A 68 -9.28 5.62 -2.59
C ALA A 68 -9.48 4.83 -3.90
N LEU A 69 -9.08 3.55 -3.94
CA LEU A 69 -9.33 2.67 -5.08
C LEU A 69 -10.82 2.37 -5.26
N GLU A 70 -11.58 2.20 -4.17
CA GLU A 70 -13.04 2.05 -4.23
C GLU A 70 -13.71 3.31 -4.78
N GLU A 71 -13.37 4.48 -4.24
CA GLU A 71 -13.91 5.79 -4.68
C GLU A 71 -13.60 6.08 -6.17
N ALA A 72 -12.45 5.61 -6.66
CA ALA A 72 -12.04 5.73 -8.06
C ALA A 72 -12.65 4.65 -8.99
N GLY A 73 -13.40 3.68 -8.47
CA GLY A 73 -13.95 2.57 -9.26
C GLY A 73 -12.89 1.55 -9.73
N LEU A 74 -11.74 1.49 -9.04
CA LEU A 74 -10.59 0.62 -9.35
C LEU A 74 -10.44 -0.55 -8.36
N SER A 75 -11.38 -0.72 -7.44
CA SER A 75 -11.31 -1.76 -6.40
C SER A 75 -11.31 -3.19 -6.94
N GLU A 76 -11.87 -3.41 -8.14
CA GLU A 76 -11.92 -4.71 -8.80
C GLU A 76 -10.69 -5.01 -9.68
N VAL A 77 -9.69 -4.11 -9.71
CA VAL A 77 -8.47 -4.33 -10.51
C VAL A 77 -7.61 -5.42 -9.87
N GLY A 78 -7.58 -6.59 -10.50
CA GLY A 78 -6.68 -7.69 -10.14
C GLY A 78 -5.30 -7.59 -10.81
N GLY A 79 -4.36 -8.40 -10.32
CA GLY A 79 -3.02 -8.55 -10.90
C GLY A 79 -2.01 -7.46 -10.48
N VAL A 80 -2.35 -6.69 -9.45
CA VAL A 80 -1.48 -5.67 -8.85
C VAL A 80 -1.46 -5.87 -7.34
N ARG A 81 -0.28 -6.03 -6.74
CA ARG A 81 -0.13 -6.17 -5.29
C ARG A 81 0.45 -4.89 -4.69
N VAL A 82 -0.19 -4.43 -3.61
CA VAL A 82 0.27 -3.27 -2.84
C VAL A 82 0.76 -3.73 -1.47
N ASN A 83 1.97 -3.32 -1.10
CA ASN A 83 2.56 -3.64 0.20
C ASN A 83 3.21 -2.42 0.85
N ILE A 84 3.06 -2.29 2.16
CA ILE A 84 3.52 -1.15 2.94
C ILE A 84 4.32 -1.62 4.15
N SER A 85 5.47 -1.00 4.37
CA SER A 85 6.14 -1.00 5.66
C SER A 85 6.24 0.40 6.24
N GLY A 86 6.03 0.55 7.55
CA GLY A 86 6.25 1.81 8.26
C GLY A 86 7.72 2.24 8.35
N CYS A 87 8.67 1.36 7.97
CA CYS A 87 10.11 1.66 7.90
C CYS A 87 10.82 0.80 6.84
N THR A 88 12.13 0.98 6.70
CA THR A 88 12.96 0.32 5.68
C THR A 88 13.16 -1.19 5.89
N ASN A 89 12.75 -1.77 7.04
CA ASN A 89 13.00 -3.18 7.36
C ASN A 89 12.15 -4.18 6.55
N SER A 90 11.19 -3.70 5.75
CA SER A 90 10.44 -4.55 4.81
C SER A 90 9.64 -5.70 5.44
N CYS A 91 9.14 -5.55 6.67
CA CYS A 91 8.23 -6.52 7.29
C CYS A 91 6.94 -6.75 6.47
N GLY A 92 6.45 -5.74 5.76
CA GLY A 92 5.35 -5.84 4.81
C GLY A 92 5.76 -6.37 3.42
N GLN A 93 7.03 -6.73 3.20
CA GLN A 93 7.56 -7.24 1.94
C GLN A 93 7.47 -6.26 0.75
N HIS A 94 7.55 -4.95 1.00
CA HIS A 94 7.39 -3.89 0.00
C HIS A 94 8.39 -3.94 -1.16
N HIS A 95 9.55 -4.58 -0.99
CA HIS A 95 10.50 -4.74 -2.11
C HIS A 95 10.03 -5.75 -3.16
N THR A 96 9.05 -6.60 -2.84
CA THR A 96 8.64 -7.76 -3.66
C THR A 96 7.22 -7.66 -4.21
N SER A 97 6.59 -6.49 -4.05
CA SER A 97 5.26 -6.18 -4.55
C SER A 97 5.32 -5.26 -5.77
N ASP A 98 4.25 -5.29 -6.56
CA ASP A 98 4.11 -4.48 -7.77
C ASP A 98 4.20 -2.99 -7.44
N ILE A 99 3.52 -2.59 -6.35
CA ILE A 99 3.62 -1.29 -5.71
C ILE A 99 4.05 -1.50 -4.25
N GLY A 100 5.17 -0.90 -3.88
CA GLY A 100 5.75 -1.00 -2.55
C GLY A 100 5.90 0.36 -1.88
N PHE A 101 5.76 0.41 -0.56
CA PHE A 101 6.04 1.61 0.23
C PHE A 101 6.91 1.29 1.44
N PHE A 102 7.88 2.16 1.73
CA PHE A 102 8.50 2.24 3.06
C PHE A 102 8.43 3.65 3.63
N GLY A 103 8.11 3.74 4.92
CA GLY A 103 8.01 4.98 5.68
C GLY A 103 9.36 5.66 5.90
N LEU A 104 9.34 7.00 5.90
CA LEU A 104 10.47 7.86 6.19
C LEU A 104 9.99 9.23 6.68
N GLU A 105 10.78 9.87 7.55
CA GLU A 105 10.54 11.26 7.94
C GLU A 105 10.87 12.19 6.77
N ARG A 106 9.97 13.12 6.49
CA ARG A 106 10.19 14.27 5.61
C ARG A 106 10.24 15.54 6.45
N ARG A 107 10.79 16.60 5.86
CA ARG A 107 10.70 17.96 6.41
C ARG A 107 10.21 18.91 5.34
N ALA A 108 9.22 19.72 5.68
CA ALA A 108 8.68 20.78 4.84
C ALA A 108 8.17 21.92 5.73
N HIS A 109 8.28 23.16 5.27
CA HIS A 109 7.81 24.34 6.01
C HIS A 109 8.34 24.42 7.45
N GLY A 110 9.57 23.94 7.68
CA GLY A 110 10.21 23.89 9.00
C GLY A 110 9.64 22.85 9.97
N ARG A 111 8.69 22.00 9.55
CA ARG A 111 8.05 20.95 10.34
C ARG A 111 8.48 19.56 9.85
N ALA A 112 8.55 18.60 10.77
CA ALA A 112 8.64 17.19 10.41
C ALA A 112 7.27 16.72 9.91
N ALA A 113 7.26 15.79 8.95
CA ALA A 113 6.03 15.26 8.37
C ALA A 113 6.21 13.80 7.92
N PRO A 114 5.15 12.99 7.95
CA PRO A 114 5.19 11.60 7.52
C PRO A 114 5.28 11.53 5.99
N GLY A 115 6.11 10.63 5.50
CA GLY A 115 6.23 10.38 4.07
C GLY A 115 6.59 8.93 3.75
N TYR A 116 6.46 8.60 2.48
CA TYR A 116 6.82 7.28 1.97
C TYR A 116 7.71 7.41 0.74
N GLN A 117 8.61 6.44 0.58
CA GLN A 117 9.22 6.13 -0.70
C GLN A 117 8.35 5.09 -1.40
N MET A 118 7.84 5.42 -2.58
CA MET A 118 7.17 4.48 -3.47
C MET A 118 8.20 3.68 -4.27
N LEU A 119 7.98 2.37 -4.38
CA LEU A 119 8.73 1.44 -5.21
C LEU A 119 7.79 0.79 -6.21
N LEU A 120 8.28 0.51 -7.42
CA LEU A 120 7.51 -0.10 -8.49
C LEU A 120 8.26 -1.28 -9.11
N GLY A 121 7.51 -2.34 -9.44
CA GLY A 121 8.00 -3.46 -10.26
C GLY A 121 8.59 -4.65 -9.48
N GLY A 122 8.36 -4.70 -8.16
CA GLY A 122 8.74 -5.84 -7.34
C GLY A 122 7.90 -7.07 -7.65
N ARG A 123 8.56 -8.23 -7.82
CA ARG A 123 7.90 -9.47 -8.20
C ARG A 123 8.66 -10.69 -7.70
N VAL A 124 7.92 -11.71 -7.29
CA VAL A 124 8.43 -13.03 -6.90
C VAL A 124 7.54 -14.06 -7.55
N GLY A 125 8.06 -14.75 -8.56
CA GLY A 125 7.42 -15.86 -9.27
C GLY A 125 8.41 -17.01 -9.48
N GLU A 126 7.92 -18.12 -10.06
CA GLU A 126 8.72 -19.34 -10.22
C GLU A 126 9.97 -19.14 -11.10
N MET A 127 9.92 -18.23 -12.08
CA MET A 127 10.98 -17.99 -13.07
C MET A 127 11.46 -16.53 -13.10
N GLU A 128 10.82 -15.64 -12.34
CA GLU A 128 11.10 -14.20 -12.35
C GLU A 128 11.15 -13.64 -10.93
N ILE A 129 12.26 -12.98 -10.61
CA ILE A 129 12.46 -12.28 -9.34
C ILE A 129 12.95 -10.88 -9.68
N GLY A 130 12.28 -9.86 -9.14
CA GLY A 130 12.66 -8.48 -9.29
C GLY A 130 12.37 -7.72 -8.01
N PHE A 131 13.29 -6.84 -7.62
CA PHE A 131 13.03 -5.89 -6.54
C PHE A 131 12.42 -4.61 -7.10
N GLY A 132 11.46 -4.06 -6.37
CA GLY A 132 10.86 -2.77 -6.71
C GLY A 132 11.94 -1.69 -6.77
N ALA A 133 11.93 -0.91 -7.85
CA ALA A 133 12.82 0.24 -8.02
C ALA A 133 12.15 1.50 -7.46
N LYS A 134 12.93 2.41 -6.88
CA LYS A 134 12.42 3.68 -6.33
C LYS A 134 11.79 4.51 -7.45
N ALA A 135 10.50 4.80 -7.32
CA ALA A 135 9.75 5.60 -8.29
C ALA A 135 9.71 7.07 -7.88
N THR A 136 9.17 7.37 -6.70
CA THR A 136 9.06 8.74 -6.19
C THR A 136 8.88 8.74 -4.66
N LYS A 137 9.12 9.89 -4.03
CA LYS A 137 8.78 10.12 -2.62
C LYS A 137 7.48 10.91 -2.55
N LEU A 138 6.67 10.66 -1.52
CA LEU A 138 5.36 11.27 -1.37
C LEU A 138 5.14 11.67 0.10
N PRO A 139 4.44 12.76 0.37
CA PRO A 139 3.73 12.93 1.63
C PRO A 139 2.81 11.74 1.89
N ALA A 140 2.62 11.36 3.16
CA ALA A 140 1.77 10.23 3.52
C ALA A 140 0.34 10.38 2.96
N LYS A 141 -0.23 11.58 3.03
CA LYS A 141 -1.58 11.88 2.55
C LYS A 141 -1.74 11.91 1.02
N ALA A 142 -0.64 11.91 0.27
CA ALA A 142 -0.66 11.85 -1.20
C ALA A 142 -0.38 10.43 -1.75
N ALA A 143 -0.03 9.48 -0.88
CA ALA A 143 0.39 8.14 -1.29
C ALA A 143 -0.76 7.32 -1.90
N SER A 144 -1.99 7.44 -1.38
CA SER A 144 -3.16 6.76 -1.93
C SER A 144 -3.53 7.27 -3.33
N GLU A 145 -3.47 8.58 -3.55
CA GLU A 145 -3.68 9.18 -4.88
C GLU A 145 -2.64 8.66 -5.90
N ALA A 146 -1.38 8.52 -5.49
CA ALA A 146 -0.36 7.93 -6.35
C ALA A 146 -0.68 6.47 -6.75
N VAL A 147 -1.21 5.67 -5.81
CA VAL A 147 -1.67 4.31 -6.12
C VAL A 147 -2.83 4.34 -7.12
N VAL A 148 -3.83 5.18 -6.89
CA VAL A 148 -4.98 5.33 -7.81
C VAL A 148 -4.51 5.68 -9.22
N ARG A 149 -3.59 6.64 -9.38
CA ARG A 149 -3.07 7.03 -10.69
C ARG A 149 -2.30 5.90 -11.38
N VAL A 150 -1.47 5.17 -10.64
CA VAL A 150 -0.70 4.04 -11.20
C VAL A 150 -1.60 2.86 -11.58
N VAL A 151 -2.52 2.48 -10.69
CA VAL A 151 -3.46 1.38 -10.93
C VAL A 151 -4.43 1.72 -12.07
N GLY A 152 -4.93 2.95 -12.11
CA GLY A 152 -5.81 3.44 -13.18
C GLY A 152 -5.10 3.39 -14.53
N ARG A 153 -3.87 3.92 -14.61
CA ARG A 153 -3.08 3.89 -15.84
C ARG A 153 -2.78 2.45 -16.29
N PHE A 154 -2.45 1.55 -15.37
CA PHE A 154 -2.30 0.12 -15.70
C PHE A 154 -3.61 -0.48 -16.23
N ALA A 155 -4.74 -0.22 -15.56
CA ALA A 155 -6.03 -0.76 -15.97
C ALA A 155 -6.46 -0.27 -17.37
N GLU A 156 -6.15 0.98 -17.70
CA GLU A 156 -6.44 1.60 -19.00
C GLU A 156 -5.51 1.14 -20.13
N GLU A 157 -4.20 1.02 -19.84
CA GLU A 157 -3.19 0.78 -20.88
C GLU A 157 -2.84 -0.71 -21.08
N ARG A 158 -3.25 -1.60 -20.16
CA ARG A 158 -2.91 -3.02 -20.25
C ARG A 158 -3.58 -3.71 -21.43
N THR A 159 -2.81 -4.56 -22.08
CA THR A 159 -3.29 -5.47 -23.12
C THR A 159 -3.76 -6.80 -22.52
N ALA A 160 -4.46 -7.62 -23.31
CA ALA A 160 -5.02 -8.88 -22.84
C ALA A 160 -3.93 -9.82 -22.29
N GLY A 161 -4.03 -10.18 -21.01
CA GLY A 161 -3.07 -11.05 -20.32
C GLY A 161 -1.77 -10.38 -19.88
N GLU A 162 -1.64 -9.06 -20.05
CA GLU A 162 -0.45 -8.32 -19.62
C GLU A 162 -0.39 -8.22 -18.09
N THR A 163 0.76 -8.55 -17.52
CA THR A 163 1.04 -8.40 -16.09
C THR A 163 1.40 -6.95 -15.78
N PHE A 164 1.26 -6.55 -14.51
CA PHE A 164 1.70 -5.21 -14.08
C PHE A 164 3.19 -4.97 -14.39
N GLY A 165 4.05 -5.96 -14.14
CA GLY A 165 5.47 -5.88 -14.47
C GLY A 165 5.72 -5.69 -15.96
N GLY A 166 5.03 -6.45 -16.82
CA GLY A 166 5.16 -6.30 -18.29
C GLY A 166 4.70 -4.92 -18.78
N TRP A 167 3.58 -4.43 -18.25
CA TRP A 167 3.12 -3.06 -18.52
C TRP A 167 4.13 -2.01 -18.04
N LEU A 168 4.65 -2.14 -16.82
CA LEU A 168 5.62 -1.21 -16.26
C LEU A 168 6.89 -1.14 -17.12
N ASP A 169 7.40 -2.30 -17.53
CA ASP A 169 8.60 -2.41 -18.37
C ASP A 169 8.37 -1.74 -19.75
N ARG A 170 7.18 -1.93 -20.35
CA ARG A 170 6.76 -1.26 -21.60
C ARG A 170 6.56 0.25 -21.44
N SER A 171 6.07 0.69 -20.28
CA SER A 171 5.75 2.09 -19.97
C SER A 171 6.95 2.91 -19.49
N GLY A 172 8.17 2.38 -19.63
CA GLY A 172 9.42 3.08 -19.32
C GLY A 172 9.96 2.84 -17.91
N GLY A 173 9.40 1.89 -17.17
CA GLY A 173 9.87 1.49 -15.84
C GLY A 173 9.46 2.43 -14.70
N ALA A 174 9.98 2.13 -13.51
CA ALA A 174 9.66 2.86 -12.28
C ALA A 174 9.99 4.36 -12.35
N GLU A 175 11.07 4.73 -13.03
CA GLU A 175 11.49 6.13 -13.19
C GLU A 175 10.50 6.92 -14.05
N ALA A 176 10.09 6.37 -15.20
CA ALA A 176 9.13 7.03 -16.08
C ALA A 176 7.77 7.21 -15.39
N ILE A 177 7.25 6.18 -14.73
CA ILE A 177 6.00 6.28 -13.96
C ILE A 177 6.16 7.26 -12.78
N GLY A 178 7.27 7.18 -12.05
CA GLY A 178 7.58 8.08 -10.94
C GLY A 178 7.60 9.55 -11.37
N SER A 179 8.12 9.85 -12.57
CA SER A 179 8.15 11.21 -13.12
C SER A 179 6.76 11.82 -13.34
N THR A 180 5.75 10.98 -13.60
CA THR A 180 4.35 11.44 -13.75
C THR A 180 3.65 11.75 -12.42
N LEU A 181 4.30 11.44 -11.30
CA LEU A 181 3.77 11.63 -9.94
C LEU A 181 4.47 12.77 -9.18
N VAL A 182 5.39 13.49 -9.82
CA VAL A 182 6.21 14.54 -9.16
C VAL A 182 5.34 15.65 -8.58
N GLU A 183 4.20 15.95 -9.19
CA GLU A 183 3.24 16.93 -8.67
C GLU A 183 2.61 16.55 -7.33
N LEU A 184 2.67 15.26 -6.94
CA LEU A 184 2.22 14.78 -5.64
C LEU A 184 3.31 14.86 -4.57
N ASP A 185 4.58 15.08 -4.94
CA ASP A 185 5.69 15.27 -3.98
C ASP A 185 5.72 16.73 -3.46
N VAL A 186 4.58 17.21 -2.99
CA VAL A 186 4.40 18.57 -2.49
C VAL A 186 3.74 18.53 -1.13
N PHE A 187 4.39 19.15 -0.15
CA PHE A 187 3.78 19.44 1.14
C PHE A 187 3.09 20.82 1.07
N PRO A 188 1.75 20.89 1.20
CA PRO A 188 1.01 22.15 1.20
C PRO A 188 1.31 22.99 2.46
N ASP A 189 0.82 24.23 2.47
CA ASP A 189 0.97 25.11 3.63
C ASP A 189 0.37 24.45 4.91
N PRO A 190 1.11 24.39 6.03
CA PRO A 190 0.63 23.74 7.25
C PRO A 190 -0.61 24.36 7.90
N ASP A 191 -0.88 25.64 7.64
CA ASP A 191 -2.02 26.35 8.24
C ASP A 191 -3.30 26.10 7.41
N GLU A 192 -3.15 25.84 6.10
CA GLU A 192 -4.26 25.46 5.21
C GLU A 192 -4.53 23.95 5.22
N HIS A 193 -3.47 23.14 5.34
CA HIS A 193 -3.50 21.68 5.21
C HIS A 193 -2.73 20.99 6.35
N PRO A 194 -3.18 21.12 7.61
CA PRO A 194 -2.51 20.53 8.77
C PRO A 194 -2.46 19.00 8.75
N GLU A 195 -3.36 18.34 8.01
CA GLU A 195 -3.43 16.88 7.88
C GLU A 195 -2.19 16.28 7.21
N PHE A 196 -1.44 17.03 6.40
CA PHE A 196 -0.18 16.57 5.81
C PHE A 196 0.97 16.46 6.82
N TYR A 197 0.79 17.03 8.01
CA TYR A 197 1.75 17.06 9.10
C TYR A 197 1.30 16.22 10.29
N THR A 198 0.30 15.36 10.08
CA THR A 198 -0.20 14.38 11.05
C THR A 198 -0.25 13.03 10.35
N ASP A 199 0.25 11.97 10.98
CA ASP A 199 0.18 10.65 10.34
C ASP A 199 -1.26 10.10 10.35
N PHE A 200 -1.49 8.96 9.70
CA PHE A 200 -2.76 8.26 9.82
C PHE A 200 -3.01 7.81 11.26
N ASP A 201 -4.27 7.79 11.70
CA ASP A 201 -4.68 7.35 13.04
C ASP A 201 -4.07 8.12 14.24
N GLU A 202 -3.37 9.23 13.98
CA GLU A 202 -2.84 10.15 14.97
C GLU A 202 -3.64 11.45 15.04
N THR A 203 -3.63 12.10 16.21
CA THR A 203 -4.36 13.36 16.46
C THR A 203 -3.45 14.56 16.68
N GLY A 204 -2.14 14.35 16.79
CA GLY A 204 -1.14 15.37 17.08
C GLY A 204 -0.21 15.65 15.90
N PRO A 205 0.59 16.73 15.96
CA PRO A 205 1.61 16.96 14.95
C PRO A 205 2.56 15.77 14.89
N TYR A 206 3.00 15.42 13.70
CA TYR A 206 3.89 14.30 13.46
C TYR A 206 5.19 14.45 14.26
N VAL A 207 5.50 13.41 15.03
CA VAL A 207 6.77 13.27 15.74
C VAL A 207 7.30 11.88 15.43
N SER A 208 8.48 11.83 14.82
CA SER A 208 9.20 10.58 14.60
C SER A 208 9.80 10.10 15.93
N GLU A 209 9.15 9.16 16.59
CA GLU A 209 9.65 8.51 17.81
C GLU A 209 10.15 7.10 17.49
N VAL A 210 11.34 7.02 16.87
CA VAL A 210 12.02 5.73 16.71
C VAL A 210 12.63 5.33 18.05
N GLY A 211 12.02 4.35 18.71
CA GLY A 211 12.43 3.81 19.99
C GLY A 211 13.43 2.65 19.88
N GLU A 212 13.87 2.15 21.04
CA GLU A 212 14.64 0.91 21.10
C GLU A 212 13.73 -0.28 20.77
N GLY A 213 14.23 -1.17 19.91
CA GLY A 213 13.53 -2.37 19.52
C GLY A 213 14.36 -3.19 18.53
N GLU A 214 14.14 -4.50 18.53
CA GLU A 214 14.61 -5.36 17.45
C GLU A 214 13.48 -5.58 16.45
N CYS A 215 13.84 -5.73 15.18
CA CYS A 215 12.87 -6.16 14.19
C CYS A 215 12.41 -7.58 14.57
N ALA A 216 11.10 -7.84 14.52
CA ALA A 216 10.57 -9.18 14.75
C ALA A 216 11.31 -10.17 13.83
N THR A 217 12.04 -11.10 14.44
CA THR A 217 12.83 -12.14 13.75
C THR A 217 11.96 -13.32 13.37
#